data_AF-Q4SV14-F1
#
_entry.id   AF-Q4SV14-F1
#
_cell.length_a   1.000
_cell.length_b   1.000
_cell.length_c   1.000
_cell.angle_alpha   90.00
_cell.angle_beta   90.00
_cell.angle_gamma   90.00
#
_symmetry.space_group_name_H-M   'P 1'
#
loop_
_entity.id
_entity.type
_entity.pdbx_description
1 polymer ?
#
loop_
_entity_poly.entity_id
_entity_poly.type
_entity_poly.pdbx_seq_one_letter_code
_entity_poly.pdbx_strand_id
1 'polypeptide(L)' 'MAQWNQLQQLETRYLEQLYHLYSDSFPMELRQFLAPWIESQDWYVSFQELH' A
#
# COMPACT_ATOMS: atom_id res chain seq x y z
N MET A 1 9.71 0.41 -11.35
CA MET A 1 9.89 -0.33 -10.08
C MET A 1 8.74 0.07 -9.18
N ALA A 2 7.94 -0.88 -8.70
CA ALA A 2 6.78 -0.55 -7.87
C ALA A 2 7.20 0.22 -6.62
N GLN A 3 6.43 1.25 -6.26
CA GLN A 3 6.62 2.10 -5.08
C GLN A 3 6.66 1.25 -3.80
N TRP A 4 6.00 0.09 -3.81
CA TRP A 4 6.10 -0.94 -2.78
C TRP A 4 7.54 -1.37 -2.43
N ASN A 5 8.42 -1.49 -3.42
CA ASN A 5 9.82 -1.87 -3.15
C ASN A 5 10.58 -0.78 -2.39
N GLN A 6 10.21 0.50 -2.57
CA GLN A 6 10.80 1.61 -1.80
C GLN A 6 10.25 1.65 -0.38
N LEU A 7 8.97 1.29 -0.19
CA LEU A 7 8.36 1.13 1.12
C LEU A 7 9.07 0.03 1.95
N GLN A 8 9.50 -1.06 1.31
CA GLN A 8 10.28 -2.11 1.99
C GLN A 8 11.71 -1.69 2.38
N GLN A 9 12.23 -0.59 1.81
CA GLN A 9 13.53 -0.02 2.17
C GLN A 9 13.44 1.06 3.26
N LEU A 10 12.23 1.39 3.73
CA LEU A 10 12.05 2.34 4.81
C LEU A 10 12.54 1.78 6.16
N GLU A 11 12.82 2.70 7.08
CA GLU A 11 13.18 2.33 8.44
C GLU A 11 12.11 1.46 9.10
N THR A 12 12.56 0.52 9.93
CA THR A 12 11.75 -0.49 10.60
C THR A 12 10.55 0.09 11.35
N ARG A 13 10.66 1.31 11.90
CA ARG A 13 9.55 2.02 12.56
C ARG A 13 8.34 2.26 11.65
N TYR A 14 8.56 2.53 10.37
CA TYR A 14 7.49 2.75 9.40
C TYR A 14 6.92 1.43 8.92
N LEU A 15 7.76 0.40 8.81
CA LEU A 15 7.31 -0.96 8.51
C LEU A 15 6.41 -1.52 9.62
N GLU A 16 6.73 -1.30 10.90
CA GLU A 16 5.87 -1.74 12.00
C GLU A 16 4.50 -1.08 11.97
N GLN A 17 4.42 0.23 11.69
CA GLN A 17 3.14 0.93 11.51
C GLN A 17 2.36 0.36 10.33
N LEU A 18 3.05 0.03 9.24
CA LEU A 18 2.47 -0.64 8.08
C LEU A 18 1.93 -2.02 8.48
N TYR A 19 2.76 -2.88 9.08
CA TYR A 19 2.36 -4.20 9.55
C TYR A 19 1.14 -4.13 10.46
N HIS A 20 1.05 -3.13 11.34
CA HIS A 20 -0.10 -2.94 12.20
C HIS A 20 -1.37 -2.56 11.43
N LEU A 21 -1.23 -1.73 10.39
CA LEU A 21 -2.34 -1.34 9.51
C LEU A 21 -2.84 -2.52 8.66
N TYR A 22 -1.92 -3.39 8.23
CA TYR A 22 -2.18 -4.53 7.34
C TYR A 22 -2.51 -5.84 8.12
N SER A 23 -2.35 -5.84 9.45
CA SER A 23 -2.44 -6.98 10.38
C SER A 23 -3.73 -7.79 10.29
N ASP A 24 -4.88 -7.13 10.12
CA ASP A 24 -6.19 -7.80 10.25
C ASP A 24 -6.91 -8.05 8.92
N SER A 25 -6.55 -7.32 7.86
CA SER A 25 -7.40 -7.24 6.66
C SER A 25 -6.70 -7.56 5.34
N PHE A 26 -5.35 -7.49 5.27
CA PHE A 26 -4.70 -7.54 3.97
C PHE A 26 -3.22 -7.97 4.02
N PRO A 27 -2.87 -9.18 3.53
CA PRO A 27 -1.50 -9.68 3.63
C PRO A 27 -0.54 -8.94 2.70
N MET A 28 0.70 -8.76 3.16
CA MET A 28 1.74 -8.03 2.42
C MET A 28 2.05 -8.62 1.04
N GLU A 29 1.92 -9.94 0.89
CA GLU A 29 2.13 -10.62 -0.39
C GLU A 29 1.06 -10.21 -1.42
N LEU A 30 -0.20 -10.08 -1.00
CA LEU A 30 -1.26 -9.52 -1.84
C LEU A 30 -0.98 -8.06 -2.17
N ARG A 31 -0.47 -7.26 -1.22
CA ARG A 31 -0.10 -5.86 -1.47
C ARG A 31 1.03 -5.71 -2.48
N GLN A 32 2.01 -6.62 -2.47
CA GLN A 32 3.09 -6.69 -3.45
C GLN A 32 2.58 -7.14 -4.82
N PHE A 33 1.73 -8.16 -4.86
CA PHE A 33 1.16 -8.68 -6.11
C PHE A 33 0.22 -7.67 -6.78
N LEU A 34 -0.55 -6.94 -5.97
CA LEU A 34 -1.43 -5.87 -6.39
C LEU A 34 -0.72 -4.51 -6.46
N ALA A 35 0.58 -4.41 -6.17
CA ALA A 35 1.28 -3.12 -6.20
C ALA A 35 1.15 -2.40 -7.57
N PRO A 36 1.35 -3.08 -8.72
CA PRO A 36 1.15 -2.45 -10.02
C PRO A 36 -0.32 -2.05 -10.27
N TRP A 37 -1.25 -2.85 -9.77
CA TRP A 37 -2.69 -2.59 -9.91
C TRP A 37 -3.12 -1.39 -9.07
N ILE A 38 -2.74 -1.34 -7.78
CA ILE A 38 -3.00 -0.23 -6.86
C ILE A 38 -2.35 1.06 -7.37
N GLU A 39 -1.11 1.01 -7.86
CA GLU A 39 -0.42 2.18 -8.42
C GLU A 39 -1.06 2.66 -9.74
N SER A 40 -1.81 1.79 -10.43
CA SER A 40 -2.58 2.16 -11.63
C SER A 40 -3.98 2.72 -11.34
N GLN A 41 -4.45 2.65 -10.08
CA GLN A 41 -5.75 3.20 -9.69
C GLN A 41 -5.61 4.67 -9.27
N ASP A 42 -6.46 5.53 -9.80
CA ASP A 42 -6.57 6.95 -9.40
C ASP A 42 -7.40 7.07 -8.11
N TRP A 43 -6.81 6.68 -6.97
CA TRP A 43 -7.46 6.76 -5.66
C TRP A 43 -7.93 8.17 -5.29
N TYR A 44 -7.30 9.20 -5.86
CA TYR A 44 -7.65 10.60 -5.61
C TYR A 44 -8.98 10.99 -6.26
N VAL A 45 -9.28 10.45 -7.44
CA VAL A 45 -10.53 10.73 -8.16
C VAL A 45 -11.71 10.04 -7.47
N SER A 46 -11.53 8.80 -7.02
CA SER A 46 -12.57 8.05 -6.31
C SER A 46 -12.95 8.65 -4.95
N PHE A 47 -12.02 9.34 -4.27
CA PHE A 47 -12.34 10.04 -3.02
C PHE A 47 -13.13 11.34 -3.26
N GLN A 48 -12.96 11.96 -4.44
CA GLN A 48 -13.60 13.23 -4.79
C GLN A 48 -15.02 13.04 -5.34
N GLU A 49 -15.35 11.89 -5.93
CA GLU A 49 -16.73 11.53 -6.37
C GLU A 49 -17.67 11.13 -5.22
N LEU A 50 -17.15 10.92 -4.01
CA LEU A 50 -17.93 10.62 -2.80
C LEU A 50 -18.36 11.87 -2.01
N HIS A 51 -18.11 13.08 -2.52
CA HIS A 51 -18.41 14.35 -1.85
C HIS A 51 -19.29 15.27 -2.70
#